data_AF-A0A1G9VJG6-F1
#
_entry.id   AF-A0A1G9VJG6-F1
#
_cell.length_a   1.000
_cell.length_b   1.000
_cell.length_c   1.000
_cell.angle_alpha   90.00
_cell.angle_beta   90.00
_cell.angle_gamma   90.00
#
_symmetry.space_group_name_H-M   'P 1'
#
loop_
_entity.id
_entity.type
_entity.pdbx_description
1 polymer ?
#
loop_
_entity_poly.entity_id
_entity_poly.type
_entity_poly.pdbx_seq_one_letter_code
_entity_poly.pdbx_strand_id
1 'polypeptide(L)' 'METEATAPNRSRCLNCGFDAPAGGTEWDRVESPPLGRLTQCPECGSTNVISGW' A
#
# COMPACT_ATOMS: atom_id res chain seq x y z
N MET A 1 26.07 1.37 8.89
CA MET A 1 25.01 0.64 8.16
C MET A 1 23.80 0.68 9.07
N GLU A 2 23.01 1.73 8.99
CA GLU A 2 21.82 1.90 9.81
C GLU A 2 20.71 2.27 8.82
N THR A 3 20.06 1.26 8.26
CA THR A 3 18.74 1.50 7.70
C THR A 3 17.83 1.54 8.91
N GLU A 4 17.62 2.75 9.41
CA GLU A 4 16.57 3.08 10.36
C GLU A 4 15.30 2.39 9.88
N ALA A 5 14.93 1.30 10.54
CA ALA A 5 13.62 0.69 10.40
C ALA A 5 12.66 1.67 11.06
N THR A 6 12.32 2.75 10.33
CA THR A 6 11.16 3.57 10.61
C THR A 6 10.02 2.59 10.86
N ALA A 7 9.38 2.65 12.02
CA ALA A 7 8.28 1.74 12.36
C ALA A 7 7.39 1.63 11.12
N PRO A 8 7.08 0.41 10.63
CA PRO A 8 6.51 0.27 9.30
C PRO A 8 5.20 1.04 9.29
N ASN A 9 5.21 2.23 8.68
CA ASN A 9 4.01 3.02 8.43
C ASN A 9 3.00 2.02 7.90
N ARG A 10 1.88 1.78 8.57
CA ARG A 10 0.93 0.79 8.06
C ARG A 10 0.08 1.44 6.98
N SER A 11 -0.28 0.62 6.01
CA SER A 11 -1.29 0.90 5.01
C SER A 11 -2.46 -0.04 5.20
N ARG A 12 -3.63 0.38 4.74
CA ARG A 12 -4.93 -0.26 4.95
C ARG A 12 -5.83 0.20 3.84
N CYS A 13 -6.48 -0.79 3.26
CA CYS A 13 -7.53 -0.57 2.30
C CYS A 13 -8.77 -0.07 3.03
N LEU A 14 -9.26 1.10 2.66
CA LEU A 14 -10.52 1.64 3.21
C LEU A 14 -11.76 0.93 2.67
N ASN A 15 -11.60 0.08 1.65
CA ASN A 15 -12.70 -0.64 1.02
C ASN A 15 -13.01 -1.98 1.72
N CYS A 16 -11.99 -2.82 1.95
CA CYS A 16 -12.15 -4.13 2.59
C CYS A 16 -11.53 -4.25 3.98
N GLY A 17 -10.67 -3.30 4.38
CA GLY A 17 -10.01 -3.32 5.68
C GLY A 17 -8.68 -4.06 5.75
N PHE A 18 -8.19 -4.65 4.65
CA PHE A 18 -6.86 -5.27 4.56
C PHE A 18 -5.78 -4.31 5.06
N ASP A 19 -4.92 -4.73 5.99
CA ASP A 19 -3.81 -3.95 6.53
C ASP A 19 -2.46 -4.63 6.31
N ALA A 20 -1.46 -3.87 5.89
CA ALA A 20 -0.12 -4.37 5.64
C ALA A 20 0.90 -3.22 5.71
N PRO A 21 2.21 -3.50 5.87
CA PRO A 21 3.25 -2.47 5.84
C PRO A 21 3.15 -1.60 4.58
N ALA A 22 3.19 -0.27 4.74
CA ALA A 22 3.14 0.69 3.65
C ALA A 22 4.34 0.50 2.72
N GLY A 23 4.08 0.48 1.41
CA GLY A 23 5.12 0.24 0.41
C GLY A 23 5.67 -1.19 0.40
N GLY A 24 5.17 -2.08 1.26
CA GLY A 24 5.54 -3.49 1.32
C GLY A 24 5.20 -4.25 0.04
N THR A 25 5.76 -5.46 -0.09
CA THR A 25 5.49 -6.37 -1.23
C THR A 25 4.11 -7.02 -1.16
N GLU A 26 3.42 -6.89 -0.03
CA GLU A 26 2.06 -7.37 0.20
C GLU A 26 1.02 -6.60 -0.63
N TRP A 27 1.36 -5.40 -1.11
CA TRP A 27 0.47 -4.60 -1.95
C TRP A 27 0.72 -4.88 -3.42
N ASP A 28 -0.36 -5.02 -4.17
CA ASP A 28 -0.30 -5.04 -5.62
C ASP A 28 0.10 -3.67 -6.17
N ARG A 29 0.75 -3.68 -7.33
CA ARG A 29 1.12 -2.48 -8.05
C ARG A 29 0.54 -2.54 -9.45
N VAL A 30 -0.32 -1.58 -9.76
CA VAL A 30 -0.96 -1.48 -11.07
C VAL A 30 -0.47 -0.23 -11.78
N GLU A 31 -0.24 -0.33 -13.08
CA GLU A 31 0.11 0.80 -13.93
C GLU A 31 -1.15 1.37 -14.57
N SER A 32 -1.40 2.65 -14.36
CA SER A 32 -2.51 3.37 -14.97
C SER A 32 -1.95 4.45 -15.90
N PRO A 33 -2.25 4.43 -17.22
CA PRO A 33 -1.68 5.34 -18.20
C PRO A 33 -1.73 6.84 -17.86
N PRO A 34 -2.71 7.38 -17.10
CA PRO A 34 -2.68 8.78 -16.64
C PRO A 34 -2.03 9.01 -15.26
N LEU A 35 -1.92 8.00 -14.40
CA LEU A 35 -1.55 8.15 -12.98
C LEU A 35 -0.22 7.49 -12.62
N GLY A 36 0.38 6.72 -13.54
CA GLY A 36 1.58 5.95 -13.27
C GLY A 36 1.29 4.73 -12.39
N ARG A 37 2.27 4.35 -11.57
CA ARG A 37 2.20 3.15 -10.73
C ARG A 37 1.46 3.45 -9.43
N LEU A 38 0.33 2.77 -9.23
CA LEU A 38 -0.53 2.90 -8.06
C LEU A 38 -0.45 1.65 -7.18
N THR A 39 -0.59 1.86 -5.87
CA THR A 39 -0.81 0.79 -4.90
C THR A 39 -2.25 0.30 -5.00
N GLN A 40 -2.42 -1.02 -5.16
CA GLN A 40 -3.71 -1.68 -5.21
C GLN A 40 -3.80 -2.72 -4.08
N CYS A 41 -4.97 -2.82 -3.47
CA CYS A 41 -5.27 -3.86 -2.49
C CYS A 41 -5.39 -5.23 -3.20
N PRO A 42 -4.64 -6.25 -2.76
CA PRO A 42 -4.70 -7.59 -3.38
C PRO A 42 -6.04 -8.30 -3.11
N GLU A 43 -6.70 -7.99 -1.99
CA GLU A 43 -7.93 -8.69 -1.56
C GLU A 43 -9.17 -8.24 -2.37
N CYS A 44 -9.29 -6.94 -2.67
CA CYS A 44 -10.49 -6.39 -3.30
C CYS A 44 -10.23 -5.60 -4.59
N GLY A 45 -8.97 -5.45 -5.01
CA GLY A 45 -8.60 -4.68 -6.21
C GLY A 45 -8.77 -3.17 -6.08
N SER A 46 -9.09 -2.64 -4.89
CA SER A 46 -9.25 -1.20 -4.68
C SER A 46 -7.91 -0.50 -4.53
N THR A 47 -7.75 0.67 -5.13
CA THR A 47 -6.62 1.58 -4.92
C THR A 47 -6.85 2.58 -3.79
N ASN A 48 -7.98 2.47 -3.08
CA ASN A 48 -8.32 3.33 -1.94
C ASN A 48 -7.58 2.88 -0.67
N VAL A 49 -6.28 3.22 -0.62
CA VAL A 49 -5.35 2.84 0.43
C VAL A 49 -4.83 4.11 1.10
N ILE A 50 -5.00 4.22 2.41
CA ILE A 50 -4.35 5.25 3.22
C ILE A 50 -3.03 4.69 3.76
N SER A 51 -2.05 5.54 4.07
CA SER A 51 -0.76 5.15 4.64
C SER A 51 -0.39 6.06 5.80
N GLY A 52 0.29 5.52 6.83
CA GLY A 52 0.88 6.31 7.92
C GLY A 52 -0.03 6.57 9.12
N TRP A 53 -0.78 5.57 9.58
CA TRP A 53 -1.32 5.54 10.96
C TRP A 53 -0.56 4.55 11.84
#